data_AF-A0A843LNP7-F1
#
_entry.id   AF-A0A843LNP7-F1
#
_cell.length_a   1.000
_cell.length_b   1.000
_cell.length_c   1.000
_cell.angle_alpha   90.00
_cell.angle_beta   90.00
_cell.angle_gamma   90.00
#
_symmetry.space_group_name_H-M   'P 1'
#
loop_
_entity.id
_entity.type
_entity.pdbx_description
1 polymer ?
#
loop_
_entity_poly.entity_id
_entity_poly.type
_entity_poly.pdbx_seq_one_letter_code
_entity_poly.pdbx_strand_id
1 'polypeptide(L)'
;MKARLDGVSVRLGSEGRSLYDQSGYGRPEGSGLRLSPEEACYLLSRKRIEIPGYDFDQLSAHFAKNPEFLRTFLVYRDLRERGYAVQTGPQDFRVF
;
A
#
# COMPACT_ATOMS: atom_id res chain seq x y z
N MET A 1 8.31 -4.95 -8.44
CA MET A 1 7.37 -4.36 -9.43
C MET A 1 7.49 -2.84 -9.38
N LYS A 2 7.44 -2.15 -10.51
CA LYS A 2 7.58 -0.68 -10.51
C LYS A 2 6.26 -0.01 -10.17
N ALA A 3 6.32 0.98 -9.30
CA ALA A 3 5.17 1.74 -8.86
C ALA A 3 5.47 3.25 -8.95
N ARG A 4 4.42 4.06 -9.06
CA ARG A 4 4.52 5.53 -9.16
C ARG A 4 3.60 6.19 -8.14
N LEU A 5 4.12 7.17 -7.43
CA LEU A 5 3.35 8.05 -6.55
C LEU A 5 2.65 9.13 -7.38
N ASP A 6 1.33 9.28 -7.22
CA ASP A 6 0.52 10.33 -7.87
C ASP A 6 0.12 11.46 -6.90
N GLY A 7 0.88 11.61 -5.82
CA GLY A 7 0.70 12.60 -4.76
C GLY A 7 -0.12 12.07 -3.59
N VAL A 8 -1.22 11.37 -3.85
CA VAL A 8 -2.14 10.86 -2.83
C VAL A 8 -2.12 9.33 -2.72
N SER A 9 -1.84 8.63 -3.82
CA SER A 9 -1.84 7.17 -3.90
C SER A 9 -0.63 6.65 -4.69
N VAL A 10 -0.41 5.34 -4.61
CA VAL A 10 0.64 4.67 -5.37
C VAL A 10 0.00 3.75 -6.40
N ARG A 11 0.42 3.87 -7.66
CA ARG A 11 -0.12 3.09 -8.77
C ARG A 11 0.90 2.12 -9.33
N LEU A 12 0.43 0.94 -9.71
CA LEU A 12 1.17 -0.06 -10.47
C LEU A 12 0.52 -0.27 -11.84
N GLY A 13 1.36 -0.70 -12.79
CA GLY A 13 0.91 -1.22 -14.07
C GLY A 13 0.20 -2.58 -13.93
N SER A 14 -0.01 -3.24 -15.06
CA SER A 14 -0.72 -4.53 -15.11
C SER A 14 -0.04 -5.64 -14.33
N GLU A 15 1.28 -5.59 -14.15
CA GLU A 15 2.00 -6.55 -13.30
C GLU A 15 1.54 -6.51 -11.83
N GLY A 16 1.07 -5.33 -11.38
CA GLY A 16 0.57 -5.13 -10.02
C GLY A 16 -0.70 -5.94 -9.74
N ARG A 17 -1.42 -6.40 -10.77
CA ARG A 17 -2.68 -7.13 -10.58
C ARG A 17 -2.53 -8.41 -9.77
N SER A 18 -1.38 -9.07 -9.92
CA SER A 18 -1.01 -10.25 -9.13
C SER A 18 -1.06 -10.04 -7.61
N LEU A 19 -0.75 -8.81 -7.13
CA LEU A 19 -0.81 -8.48 -5.70
C LEU A 19 -2.25 -8.47 -5.16
N TYR A 20 -3.21 -8.08 -5.99
CA TYR A 20 -4.62 -8.14 -5.65
C TYR A 20 -5.11 -9.58 -5.66
N ASP A 21 -4.87 -10.30 -6.75
CA ASP A 21 -5.45 -11.63 -6.96
C ASP A 21 -4.91 -12.67 -5.95
N GLN A 22 -3.64 -12.57 -5.55
CA GLN A 22 -3.00 -13.56 -4.67
C GLN A 22 -2.99 -13.18 -3.18
N SER A 23 -3.11 -11.90 -2.86
CA SER A 23 -2.86 -11.43 -1.48
C SER A 23 -3.79 -10.28 -1.06
N GLY A 24 -4.75 -9.91 -1.91
CA GLY A 24 -5.76 -8.91 -1.60
C GLY A 24 -5.23 -7.51 -1.36
N TYR A 25 -4.07 -7.14 -1.94
CA TYR A 25 -3.55 -5.77 -1.86
C TYR A 25 -4.20 -4.88 -2.92
N GLY A 26 -4.47 -3.64 -2.55
CA GLY A 26 -4.89 -2.58 -3.45
C GLY A 26 -6.31 -2.71 -3.97
N ARG A 27 -6.63 -1.84 -4.93
CA ARG A 27 -7.86 -1.85 -5.69
C ARG A 27 -7.57 -1.83 -7.19
N PRO A 28 -8.16 -2.75 -7.96
CA PRO A 28 -8.22 -2.71 -9.41
C PRO A 28 -8.53 -1.32 -9.97
N GLU A 29 -7.69 -0.81 -10.87
CA GLU A 29 -7.98 0.44 -11.59
C GLU A 29 -7.47 0.35 -13.03
N GLY A 30 -8.39 0.34 -14.00
CA GLY A 30 -8.06 0.11 -15.40
C GLY A 30 -7.33 -1.23 -15.58
N SER A 31 -6.19 -1.20 -16.26
CA SER A 31 -5.31 -2.37 -16.41
C SER A 31 -4.39 -2.61 -15.21
N GLY A 32 -4.30 -1.67 -14.26
CA GLY A 32 -3.33 -1.68 -13.18
C GLY A 32 -3.93 -1.88 -11.79
N LEU A 33 -3.17 -1.43 -10.79
CA LEU A 33 -3.55 -1.52 -9.39
C LEU A 33 -3.25 -0.21 -8.67
N ARG A 34 -4.21 0.28 -7.89
CA ARG A 34 -4.02 1.40 -6.97
C ARG A 34 -3.83 0.88 -5.54
N LEU A 35 -2.78 1.33 -4.87
CA LEU A 35 -2.50 1.03 -3.47
C LEU A 35 -2.86 2.22 -2.59
N SER A 36 -3.33 1.94 -1.37
CA SER A 36 -3.40 2.94 -0.31
C SER A 36 -1.98 3.32 0.17
N PRO A 37 -1.83 4.45 0.89
CA PRO A 37 -0.58 4.81 1.54
C PRO A 37 0.02 3.71 2.43
N GLU A 38 -0.83 3.04 3.22
CA GLU A 38 -0.43 1.97 4.14
C GLU A 38 0.07 0.74 3.38
N GLU A 39 -0.68 0.34 2.35
CA GLU A 39 -0.32 -0.79 1.49
C GLU A 39 1.00 -0.54 0.77
N ALA A 40 1.19 0.68 0.23
CA ALA A 40 2.39 1.06 -0.48
C ALA A 40 3.63 1.04 0.44
N CYS A 41 3.55 1.65 1.62
CA CYS A 41 4.65 1.64 2.59
C CYS A 41 5.00 0.23 3.04
N TYR A 42 3.99 -0.61 3.28
CA TYR A 42 4.21 -2.00 3.66
C TYR A 42 4.85 -2.82 2.52
N LEU A 43 4.34 -2.71 1.30
CA LEU A 43 4.90 -3.46 0.17
C LEU A 43 6.32 -2.99 -0.19
N LEU A 44 6.61 -1.71 -0.03
CA LEU A 44 7.95 -1.15 -0.23
C LEU A 44 8.92 -1.66 0.86
N SER A 45 8.52 -1.67 2.13
CA SER A 45 9.36 -2.20 3.23
C SER A 45 9.66 -3.70 3.07
N ARG A 46 8.71 -4.46 2.49
CA ARG A 46 8.89 -5.87 2.12
C ARG A 46 9.59 -6.09 0.78
N LYS A 47 10.07 -5.03 0.12
CA LYS A 47 10.74 -5.06 -1.20
C LYS A 47 9.92 -5.76 -2.30
N ARG A 48 8.58 -5.73 -2.20
CA ARG A 48 7.68 -6.31 -3.22
C ARG A 48 7.40 -5.33 -4.36
N ILE A 49 7.44 -4.04 -4.05
CA ILE A 49 7.36 -2.94 -5.01
C ILE A 49 8.58 -2.04 -4.88
N GLU A 50 8.84 -1.27 -5.93
CA GLU A 50 9.87 -0.24 -5.98
C GLU A 50 9.24 1.04 -6.52
N ILE A 51 9.54 2.16 -5.87
CA ILE A 51 9.11 3.48 -6.30
C ILE A 51 10.37 4.31 -6.58
N PRO A 52 10.69 4.64 -7.84
CA PRO A 52 11.88 5.41 -8.16
C PRO A 52 11.96 6.71 -7.37
N GLY A 53 13.07 6.93 -6.66
CA GLY A 53 13.30 8.11 -5.82
C GLY A 53 12.65 8.08 -4.44
N TYR A 54 12.06 6.95 -4.03
CA TYR A 54 11.49 6.76 -2.71
C TYR A 54 11.95 5.43 -2.10
N ASP A 55 12.66 5.52 -0.99
CA ASP A 55 12.77 4.43 -0.01
C ASP A 55 11.60 4.46 1.00
N PHE A 56 11.62 3.55 1.96
CA PHE A 56 10.59 3.47 2.98
C PHE A 56 10.52 4.75 3.84
N ASP A 57 11.65 5.31 4.23
CA ASP A 57 11.70 6.48 5.11
C ASP A 57 11.16 7.71 4.37
N GLN A 58 11.54 7.88 3.10
CA GLN A 58 11.06 8.96 2.23
C GLN A 58 9.56 8.84 1.96
N LEU A 59 9.06 7.64 1.65
CA LEU A 59 7.64 7.43 1.36
C LEU A 59 6.78 7.59 2.62
N SER A 60 7.21 7.03 3.74
CA SER A 60 6.49 7.13 5.01
C SER A 60 6.46 8.57 5.51
N ALA A 61 7.56 9.32 5.38
CA ALA A 61 7.58 10.75 5.70
C ALA A 61 6.65 11.57 4.79
N HIS A 62 6.53 11.22 3.50
CA HIS A 62 5.59 11.87 2.60
C HIS A 62 4.13 11.71 3.08
N PHE A 63 3.75 10.50 3.48
CA PHE A 63 2.38 10.23 3.96
C PHE A 63 2.13 10.65 5.41
N ALA A 64 3.16 10.71 6.26
CA ALA A 64 3.06 11.20 7.65
C ALA A 64 2.66 12.67 7.77
N LYS A 65 2.62 13.42 6.65
CA LYS A 65 1.97 14.74 6.59
C LYS A 65 0.47 14.66 6.93
N ASN A 66 -0.16 13.51 6.73
CA ASN A 66 -1.48 13.21 7.28
C ASN A 66 -1.32 12.67 8.71
N PRO A 67 -1.85 13.37 9.75
CA PRO A 67 -1.69 12.95 11.15
C PRO A 67 -2.17 11.53 11.45
N GLU A 68 -3.18 11.06 10.72
CA GLU A 68 -3.80 9.76 10.95
C GLU A 68 -2.97 8.60 10.38
N PHE A 69 -2.09 8.88 9.42
CA PHE A 69 -1.37 7.87 8.65
C PHE A 69 -0.50 6.96 9.52
N LEU A 70 0.25 7.52 10.47
CA LEU A 70 1.13 6.70 11.31
C LEU A 70 0.32 5.70 12.14
N ARG A 71 -0.85 6.13 12.65
CA ARG A 71 -1.74 5.24 13.40
C ARG A 71 -2.30 4.14 12.51
N THR A 72 -2.86 4.48 11.35
CA THR A 72 -3.45 3.50 10.43
C THR A 72 -2.40 2.54 9.88
N PHE A 73 -1.21 3.03 9.56
CA PHE A 73 -0.10 2.21 9.07
C PHE A 73 0.38 1.18 10.11
N LEU A 74 0.50 1.56 11.38
CA LEU A 74 0.89 0.63 12.45
C LEU A 74 -0.13 -0.51 12.61
N VAL A 75 -1.42 -0.18 12.59
CA VAL A 75 -2.51 -1.17 12.66
C VAL A 75 -2.48 -2.08 11.43
N TYR A 76 -2.37 -1.50 10.23
CA TYR A 76 -2.28 -2.24 8.98
C TYR A 76 -1.10 -3.23 8.97
N ARG A 77 0.08 -2.78 9.42
CA ARG A 77 1.29 -3.60 9.49
C ARG A 77 1.11 -4.78 10.45
N ASP A 78 0.63 -4.54 11.66
CA ASP A 78 0.40 -5.59 12.66
C ASP A 78 -0.56 -6.67 12.13
N LEU A 79 -1.67 -6.26 11.50
CA LEU A 79 -2.63 -7.19 10.89
C LEU A 79 -2.00 -8.02 9.75
N ARG A 80 -1.22 -7.40 8.87
CA ARG A 80 -0.54 -8.11 7.78
C ARG A 80 0.57 -9.04 8.28
N GLU A 81 1.28 -8.67 9.34
CA GLU A 81 2.31 -9.51 9.96
C GLU A 81 1.71 -10.75 10.63
N ARG A 82 0.47 -10.66 11.12
CA ARG A 82 -0.31 -11.80 11.63
C ARG A 82 -0.91 -12.70 10.53
N GLY A 83 -0.73 -12.34 9.26
CA GLY A 83 -1.17 -13.13 8.11
C GLY A 83 -2.61 -12.85 7.64
N TYR A 84 -3.30 -11.85 8.18
CA TYR A 84 -4.63 -11.48 7.70
C TYR A 84 -4.59 -10.87 6.31
N ALA A 85 -5.64 -11.08 5.52
CA ALA A 85 -5.85 -10.29 4.32
C ALA A 85 -6.56 -8.99 4.71
N VAL A 86 -5.91 -7.85 4.46
CA VAL A 86 -6.41 -6.54 4.89
C VAL A 86 -6.65 -5.66 3.68
N GLN A 87 -7.87 -5.16 3.54
CA GLN A 87 -8.24 -4.17 2.53
C GLN A 87 -8.60 -2.84 3.20
N THR A 88 -8.16 -1.73 2.61
CA THR A 88 -8.56 -0.39 3.05
C THR A 88 -10.02 -0.12 2.70
N GLY A 89 -10.77 0.41 3.65
CA GLY A 89 -12.21 0.66 3.58
C GLY A 89 -12.60 2.10 3.94
N PRO A 90 -13.88 2.47 3.85
CA PRO A 90 -14.34 3.84 4.13
C PRO A 90 -14.22 4.27 5.59
N GLN A 91 -14.25 3.32 6.53
CA GLN A 91 -14.10 3.58 7.96
C GLN A 91 -12.66 3.35 8.40
N ASP A 92 -12.08 2.18 8.13
CA ASP A 92 -10.66 1.89 8.35
C ASP A 92 -10.23 0.71 7.47
N PHE A 93 -10.31 -0.52 8.01
CA PHE A 93 -9.88 -1.74 7.34
C PHE A 93 -11.01 -2.78 7.32
N ARG A 94 -11.02 -3.61 6.27
CA ARG A 94 -11.72 -4.89 6.26
C ARG A 94 -10.69 -6.00 6.37
N VAL A 95 -10.90 -6.87 7.35
CA VAL A 95 -9.99 -7.97 7.68
C VAL A 95 -10.68 -9.28 7.33
N PHE A 96 -9.97 -10.17 6.64
CA PHE A 96 -10.41 -11.50 6.25
C PHE A 96 -9.42 -12.55 6.77
#